data_AF-A0A5K3F4L5-F1
#
_entry.id   AF-A0A5K3F4L5-F1
#
_cell.length_a   1.000
_cell.length_b   1.000
_cell.length_c   1.000
_cell.angle_alpha   90.00
_cell.angle_beta   90.00
_cell.angle_gamma   90.00
#
_symmetry.space_group_name_H-M   'P 1'
#
loop_
_entity.id
_entity.type
_entity.pdbx_description
1 polymer ?
#
loop_
_entity_poly.entity_id
_entity_poly.type
_entity_poly.pdbx_seq_one_letter_code
_entity_poly.pdbx_strand_id
1 'polypeptide(L)'
;MIILDFQMNSSVILRSQISEDSQFRLVDRTGKVAFTSSDEDAFRHFLTKNYVTVHKEQPLQDSPGLSNPAENQTSPVAYSMPVYAADIIASLQYLLVRDVGIKATIKGSDLDALKEFMAVVSKYLNLGRRYNEDVAYLRKHIEGMSEITRKEWHELVAGLNISTDQVQHIACRGSKPYLRGYPCGLWIMFHSMSVNRFLQSKKPEPKAPIAHALNRFVPRFFSCSYCAYHFARLTSNVRLSHEDVYPDSLNEEPPFPLVVPDPSSLPAAPKSSRDEVLWLNTVHNLVNKRLSGNPSEDPAAPKVVFPSPEQCRACWSPAAQAKLKRDKFSATPDKTDELLAYLVHHYRPSSWRWDGISVSFEDVSQWKLVQQPIDAFSTSDMVLVGVISVCCAAALVVLFALICCRWRFSKREHTPLPTSA
;
A
#
# COMPACT_ATOMS: atom_id res chain seq x y z
N MET A 1 -12.11 0.92 3.92
CA MET A 1 -11.76 -0.28 3.12
C MET A 1 -13.02 -1.02 2.70
N ILE A 2 -13.81 -1.58 3.63
CA ILE A 2 -15.09 -2.25 3.31
C ILE A 2 -16.00 -1.36 2.46
N ILE A 3 -16.16 -0.09 2.82
CA ILE A 3 -17.00 0.86 2.07
C ILE A 3 -16.64 0.95 0.57
N LEU A 4 -15.36 0.80 0.21
CA LEU A 4 -14.92 0.89 -1.19
C LEU A 4 -15.39 -0.31 -2.01
N ASP A 5 -15.39 -1.52 -1.44
CA ASP A 5 -15.93 -2.74 -2.06
C ASP A 5 -17.41 -2.55 -2.47
N PHE A 6 -18.15 -1.77 -1.67
CA PHE A 6 -19.57 -1.52 -1.82
C PHE A 6 -19.89 -0.30 -2.71
N GLN A 7 -18.97 0.66 -2.78
CA GLN A 7 -19.12 1.93 -3.50
C GLN A 7 -19.39 1.71 -4.99
N MET A 8 -18.79 0.69 -5.60
CA MET A 8 -18.96 0.41 -7.03
C MET A 8 -20.39 -0.06 -7.38
N ASN A 9 -21.10 -0.64 -6.40
CA ASN A 9 -22.45 -1.17 -6.56
C ASN A 9 -23.53 -0.30 -5.90
N SER A 10 -23.17 0.94 -5.52
CA SER A 10 -24.06 1.89 -4.87
C SER A 10 -24.23 3.18 -5.68
N SER A 11 -25.47 3.66 -5.77
CA SER A 11 -25.79 5.00 -6.27
C SER A 11 -25.45 6.09 -5.26
N VAL A 12 -25.24 5.72 -3.99
CA VAL A 12 -24.93 6.65 -2.90
C VAL A 12 -23.42 6.67 -2.64
N ILE A 13 -22.85 7.88 -2.55
CA ILE A 13 -21.46 8.06 -2.10
C ILE A 13 -21.41 7.80 -0.60
N LEU A 14 -20.68 6.75 -0.21
CA LEU A 14 -20.41 6.41 1.17
C LEU A 14 -19.06 7.02 1.60
N ARG A 15 -18.93 7.39 2.88
CA ARG A 15 -17.69 7.94 3.45
C ARG A 15 -17.22 7.06 4.61
N SER A 16 -15.96 6.65 4.54
CA SER A 16 -15.29 5.95 5.63
C SER A 16 -14.41 6.90 6.42
N GLN A 17 -14.43 6.82 7.74
CA GLN A 17 -13.41 7.43 8.59
C GLN A 17 -12.37 6.39 8.97
N ILE A 18 -11.08 6.73 8.83
CA ILE A 18 -9.98 5.95 9.42
C ILE A 18 -9.87 6.43 10.87
N SER A 19 -10.29 5.59 11.82
CA SER A 19 -10.20 5.85 13.27
C SER A 19 -9.10 4.97 13.86
N GLU A 20 -8.35 5.51 14.81
CA GLU A 20 -7.24 4.82 15.50
C GLU A 20 -7.73 3.67 16.41
N ASP A 21 -9.04 3.61 16.64
CA ASP A 21 -9.72 2.86 17.70
C ASP A 21 -10.17 1.46 17.25
N SER A 22 -9.71 0.98 16.08
CA SER A 22 -10.09 -0.32 15.49
C SER A 22 -11.61 -0.53 15.24
N GLN A 23 -12.40 0.54 15.15
CA GLN A 23 -13.84 0.48 14.84
C GLN A 23 -14.14 0.90 13.39
N PHE A 24 -15.03 0.16 12.72
CA PHE A 24 -15.58 0.55 11.42
C PHE A 24 -16.63 1.64 11.61
N ARG A 25 -16.43 2.80 10.97
CA ARG A 25 -17.32 3.95 11.08
C ARG A 25 -17.78 4.43 9.70
N LEU A 26 -19.09 4.42 9.48
CA LEU A 26 -19.75 5.03 8.32
C LEU A 26 -20.26 6.40 8.73
N VAL A 27 -19.86 7.43 8.00
CA VAL A 27 -20.36 8.80 8.19
C VAL A 27 -21.21 9.21 7.00
N ASP A 28 -22.30 9.92 7.28
CA ASP A 28 -23.15 10.48 6.24
C ASP A 28 -22.52 11.73 5.60
N ARG A 29 -23.24 12.33 4.64
CA ARG A 29 -22.77 13.52 3.90
C ARG A 29 -22.57 14.75 4.79
N THR A 30 -23.22 14.79 5.95
CA THR A 30 -23.12 15.88 6.94
C THR A 30 -22.00 15.66 7.95
N GLY A 31 -21.33 14.51 7.90
CA GLY A 31 -20.29 14.13 8.85
C GLY A 31 -20.83 13.47 10.11
N LYS A 32 -22.14 13.21 10.19
CA LYS A 32 -22.73 12.48 11.32
C LYS A 32 -22.46 10.99 11.15
N VAL A 33 -22.14 10.33 12.26
CA VAL A 33 -21.93 8.88 12.30
C VAL A 33 -23.27 8.19 12.01
N ALA A 34 -23.34 7.50 10.88
CA ALA A 34 -24.49 6.74 10.42
C ALA A 34 -24.48 5.31 10.98
N PHE A 35 -23.29 4.72 11.13
CA PHE A 35 -23.14 3.38 11.70
C PHE A 35 -21.71 3.17 12.24
N THR A 36 -21.60 2.49 13.38
CA THR A 36 -20.31 2.09 13.97
C THR A 36 -20.38 0.63 14.40
N SER A 37 -19.34 -0.14 14.11
CA SER A 37 -19.22 -1.52 14.56
C SER A 37 -17.75 -1.89 14.74
N SER A 38 -17.44 -2.70 15.75
CA SER A 38 -16.14 -3.39 15.84
C SER A 38 -16.12 -4.70 15.05
N ASP A 39 -17.29 -5.19 14.61
CA ASP A 39 -17.47 -6.41 13.82
C ASP A 39 -17.60 -6.05 12.33
N GLU A 40 -16.70 -6.62 11.50
CA GLU A 40 -16.64 -6.46 10.05
C GLU A 40 -17.89 -7.03 9.36
N ASP A 41 -18.41 -8.18 9.81
CA ASP A 41 -19.55 -8.83 9.18
C ASP A 41 -20.85 -8.06 9.45
N ALA A 42 -21.01 -7.56 10.68
CA ALA A 42 -22.11 -6.66 11.01
C ALA A 42 -22.07 -5.37 10.17
N PHE A 43 -20.87 -4.84 9.92
CA PHE A 43 -20.67 -3.65 9.08
C PHE A 43 -20.96 -3.94 7.60
N ARG A 44 -20.47 -5.06 7.06
CA ARG A 44 -20.78 -5.52 5.69
C ARG A 44 -22.27 -5.75 5.51
N HIS A 45 -22.93 -6.44 6.45
CA HIS A 45 -24.36 -6.69 6.42
C HIS A 45 -25.16 -5.38 6.38
N PHE A 46 -24.79 -4.42 7.23
CA PHE A 46 -25.40 -3.09 7.21
C PHE A 46 -25.23 -2.41 5.85
N LEU A 47 -24.04 -2.46 5.25
CA LEU A 47 -23.81 -1.86 3.94
C LEU A 47 -24.61 -2.53 2.82
N THR A 48 -24.62 -3.88 2.77
CA THR A 48 -25.40 -4.65 1.79
C THR A 48 -26.88 -4.30 1.87
N LYS A 49 -27.43 -4.32 3.09
CA LYS A 49 -28.86 -4.12 3.33
C LYS A 49 -29.33 -2.72 2.94
N ASN A 50 -28.50 -1.70 3.18
CA ASN A 50 -28.94 -0.30 3.10
C ASN A 50 -28.46 0.43 1.84
N TYR A 51 -27.41 -0.03 1.17
CA TYR A 51 -26.75 0.76 0.12
C TYR A 51 -26.40 0.01 -1.17
N VAL A 52 -26.42 -1.33 -1.18
CA VAL A 52 -26.23 -2.10 -2.42
C VAL A 52 -27.57 -2.25 -3.10
N THR A 53 -27.62 -1.83 -4.36
CA THR A 53 -28.80 -2.08 -5.19
C THR A 53 -28.59 -3.42 -5.87
N VAL A 54 -29.38 -4.44 -5.54
CA VAL A 54 -29.29 -5.74 -6.23
C VAL A 54 -29.79 -5.52 -7.66
N HIS A 55 -28.86 -5.51 -8.63
CA HIS A 55 -29.25 -5.70 -10.02
C HIS A 55 -29.77 -7.13 -10.15
N LYS A 56 -31.09 -7.29 -10.30
CA LYS A 56 -31.64 -8.56 -10.80
C LYS A 56 -31.06 -8.76 -12.19
N GLU A 57 -30.18 -9.75 -12.35
CA GLU A 57 -29.79 -10.26 -13.65
C GLU A 57 -31.07 -10.58 -14.44
N GLN A 58 -31.33 -9.82 -15.51
CA GLN A 58 -32.30 -10.27 -16.50
C GLN A 58 -31.66 -11.42 -17.28
N PRO A 59 -32.35 -12.55 -17.48
CA PRO A 59 -31.83 -13.64 -18.30
C PRO A 59 -31.60 -13.14 -19.72
N LEU A 60 -30.49 -13.54 -20.33
CA LEU A 60 -30.26 -13.39 -21.76
C LEU A 60 -31.46 -13.98 -22.52
N GLN A 61 -32.21 -13.13 -23.22
CA GLN A 61 -33.12 -13.54 -24.28
C GLN A 61 -32.52 -13.16 -25.62
N ASP A 62 -32.54 -14.14 -26.52
CA ASP A 62 -31.92 -14.12 -27.84
C ASP A 62 -32.36 -12.94 -28.71
N SER A 63 -31.39 -12.43 -29.49
CA SER A 63 -31.59 -11.37 -30.48
C SER A 63 -32.42 -11.83 -31.68
N PRO A 64 -32.94 -10.88 -32.48
CA PRO A 64 -32.48 -10.85 -33.86
C PRO A 64 -32.28 -9.44 -34.46
N GLY A 65 -31.13 -9.25 -35.13
CA GLY A 65 -31.03 -8.62 -36.47
C GLY A 65 -30.83 -7.10 -36.64
N LEU A 66 -29.68 -6.73 -37.24
CA LEU A 66 -29.30 -5.52 -38.04
C LEU A 66 -29.19 -4.16 -37.29
N SER A 67 -28.22 -3.25 -37.53
CA SER A 67 -27.33 -2.93 -38.66
C SER A 67 -26.15 -2.01 -38.25
N ASN A 68 -24.96 -2.28 -38.82
CA ASN A 68 -23.79 -1.45 -39.21
C ASN A 68 -23.26 -0.20 -38.44
N PRO A 69 -21.94 0.12 -38.61
CA PRO A 69 -21.08 0.66 -37.55
C PRO A 69 -20.98 2.19 -37.57
N ALA A 70 -21.11 2.80 -36.39
CA ALA A 70 -20.76 4.19 -36.15
C ALA A 70 -19.67 4.27 -35.07
N GLU A 71 -18.72 5.17 -35.32
CA GLU A 71 -17.58 5.52 -34.48
C GLU A 71 -17.94 5.83 -33.02
N ASN A 72 -16.90 5.74 -32.17
CA ASN A 72 -16.72 6.46 -30.91
C ASN A 72 -17.65 6.11 -29.74
N GLN A 73 -17.10 5.32 -28.81
CA GLN A 73 -16.76 5.77 -27.46
C GLN A 73 -16.19 4.56 -26.70
N THR A 74 -14.87 4.50 -26.52
CA THR A 74 -14.30 3.58 -25.52
C THR A 74 -14.72 4.07 -24.15
N SER A 75 -15.80 3.49 -23.62
CA SER A 75 -16.24 3.68 -22.24
C SER A 75 -15.04 3.53 -21.30
N PRO A 76 -14.76 4.48 -20.40
CA PRO A 76 -13.71 4.32 -19.42
C PRO A 76 -14.00 3.07 -18.60
N VAL A 77 -12.97 2.24 -18.39
CA VAL A 77 -13.07 0.97 -17.66
C VAL A 77 -13.68 1.25 -16.29
N ALA A 78 -14.95 0.86 -16.10
CA ALA A 78 -15.71 1.06 -14.88
C ALA A 78 -15.21 0.20 -13.70
N TYR A 79 -14.21 -0.65 -13.94
CA TYR A 79 -13.65 -1.59 -12.98
C TYR A 79 -12.21 -1.21 -12.62
N SER A 80 -11.94 -1.06 -11.32
CA SER A 80 -10.56 -0.96 -10.84
C SER A 80 -9.87 -2.30 -11.05
N MET A 81 -8.91 -2.36 -11.97
CA MET A 81 -8.09 -3.56 -12.19
C MET A 81 -7.36 -3.90 -10.90
N PRO A 82 -7.45 -5.15 -10.39
CA PRO A 82 -6.75 -5.52 -9.17
C PRO A 82 -5.23 -5.50 -9.38
N VAL A 83 -4.49 -5.34 -8.28
CA VAL A 83 -3.05 -5.50 -8.28
C VAL A 83 -2.70 -6.99 -8.34
N TYR A 84 -1.87 -7.40 -9.29
CA TYR A 84 -1.33 -8.75 -9.35
C TYR A 84 0.10 -8.78 -8.81
N ALA A 85 0.38 -9.71 -7.91
CA ALA A 85 1.74 -9.93 -7.41
C ALA A 85 2.71 -10.29 -8.55
N ALA A 86 2.21 -10.95 -9.61
CA ALA A 86 3.00 -11.32 -10.79
C ALA A 86 3.58 -10.09 -11.49
N ASP A 87 2.83 -9.00 -11.57
CA ASP A 87 3.30 -7.75 -12.18
C ASP A 87 4.44 -7.11 -11.38
N ILE A 88 4.36 -7.17 -10.05
CA ILE A 88 5.39 -6.67 -9.14
C ILE A 88 6.64 -7.55 -9.23
N ILE A 89 6.47 -8.87 -9.13
CA ILE A 89 7.58 -9.84 -9.14
C ILE A 89 8.31 -9.74 -10.47
N ALA A 90 7.63 -9.92 -11.61
CA ALA A 90 8.26 -9.84 -12.93
C ALA A 90 9.04 -8.53 -13.14
N SER A 91 8.51 -7.41 -12.64
CA SER A 91 9.23 -6.13 -12.69
C SER A 91 10.43 -6.06 -11.75
N LEU A 92 10.36 -6.61 -10.55
CA LEU A 92 11.52 -6.71 -9.65
C LEU A 92 12.61 -7.62 -10.23
N GLN A 93 12.23 -8.76 -10.84
CA GLN A 93 13.17 -9.65 -11.53
C GLN A 93 13.92 -8.89 -12.63
N TYR A 94 13.19 -8.18 -13.51
CA TYR A 94 13.80 -7.39 -14.58
C TYR A 94 14.73 -6.29 -14.04
N LEU A 95 14.29 -5.60 -12.97
CA LEU A 95 15.09 -4.56 -12.31
C LEU A 95 16.42 -5.11 -11.79
N LEU A 96 16.39 -6.24 -11.06
CA LEU A 96 17.58 -6.82 -10.46
C LEU A 96 18.49 -7.48 -11.50
N VAL A 97 17.94 -8.27 -12.43
CA VAL A 97 18.73 -9.05 -13.39
C VAL A 97 19.29 -8.17 -14.51
N ARG A 98 18.51 -7.20 -15.00
CA ARG A 98 18.89 -6.38 -16.16
C ARG A 98 19.37 -4.99 -15.78
N ASP A 99 18.54 -4.21 -15.09
CA ASP A 99 18.83 -2.78 -14.86
C ASP A 99 19.97 -2.57 -13.86
N VAL A 100 20.04 -3.38 -12.79
CA VAL A 100 21.23 -3.42 -11.91
C VAL A 100 22.38 -4.15 -12.59
N GLY A 101 22.11 -5.30 -13.24
CA GLY A 101 23.12 -6.15 -13.86
C GLY A 101 23.83 -5.55 -15.08
N ILE A 102 23.31 -4.50 -15.72
CA ILE A 102 23.97 -3.89 -16.87
C ILE A 102 25.17 -3.01 -16.48
N LYS A 103 25.26 -2.54 -15.23
CA LYS A 103 26.41 -1.72 -14.81
C LYS A 103 27.68 -2.54 -14.76
N ALA A 104 28.78 -1.98 -15.28
CA ALA A 104 30.08 -2.64 -15.24
C ALA A 104 30.56 -2.80 -13.79
N THR A 105 30.40 -1.73 -13.02
CA THR A 105 30.82 -1.63 -11.62
C THR A 105 29.91 -0.67 -10.87
N ILE A 106 29.49 -1.04 -9.66
CA ILE A 106 28.60 -0.29 -8.79
C ILE A 106 29.39 0.09 -7.52
N LYS A 107 29.65 1.38 -7.32
CA LYS A 107 30.42 1.90 -6.16
C LYS A 107 29.96 3.31 -5.80
N GLY A 108 30.43 3.82 -4.66
CA GLY A 108 30.16 5.19 -4.21
C GLY A 108 28.66 5.48 -4.15
N SER A 109 28.24 6.64 -4.66
CA SER A 109 26.84 7.10 -4.61
C SER A 109 25.83 6.16 -5.27
N ASP A 110 26.26 5.40 -6.29
CA ASP A 110 25.46 4.37 -6.94
C ASP A 110 25.22 3.16 -6.03
N LEU A 111 26.25 2.71 -5.30
CA LEU A 111 26.13 1.61 -4.36
C LEU A 111 25.30 2.02 -3.14
N ASP A 112 25.47 3.24 -2.65
CA ASP A 112 24.66 3.79 -1.56
C ASP A 112 23.18 3.82 -1.94
N ALA A 113 22.86 4.26 -3.16
CA ALA A 113 21.49 4.26 -3.68
C ALA A 113 20.92 2.84 -3.82
N LEU A 114 21.72 1.87 -4.26
CA LEU A 114 21.30 0.46 -4.35
C LEU A 114 21.03 -0.12 -2.95
N LYS A 115 21.92 0.12 -1.98
CA LYS A 115 21.74 -0.34 -0.59
C LYS A 115 20.47 0.24 0.03
N GLU A 116 20.26 1.55 -0.13
CA GLU A 116 19.07 2.21 0.37
C GLU A 116 17.79 1.67 -0.28
N PHE A 117 17.80 1.47 -1.60
CA PHE A 117 16.68 0.86 -2.32
C PHE A 117 16.37 -0.56 -1.82
N MET A 118 17.39 -1.42 -1.71
CA MET A 118 17.21 -2.78 -1.21
C MET A 118 16.76 -2.81 0.25
N ALA A 119 17.14 -1.82 1.07
CA ALA A 119 16.66 -1.68 2.43
C ALA A 119 15.15 -1.41 2.48
N VAL A 120 14.64 -0.49 1.66
CA VAL A 120 13.19 -0.21 1.61
C VAL A 120 12.39 -1.33 0.94
N VAL A 121 12.93 -1.99 -0.09
CA VAL A 121 12.31 -3.16 -0.72
C VAL A 121 12.19 -4.30 0.29
N SER A 122 13.28 -4.62 0.99
CA SER A 122 13.29 -5.68 2.02
C SER A 122 12.36 -5.39 3.19
N LYS A 123 12.14 -4.12 3.55
CA LYS A 123 11.32 -3.74 4.71
C LYS A 123 9.83 -3.62 4.35
N TYR A 124 9.51 -3.09 3.18
CA TYR A 124 8.14 -2.67 2.85
C TYR A 124 7.49 -3.43 1.70
N LEU A 125 8.21 -4.26 0.94
CA LEU A 125 7.60 -5.07 -0.12
C LEU A 125 7.28 -6.48 0.40
N ASN A 126 6.01 -6.89 0.34
CA ASN A 126 5.55 -8.21 0.80
C ASN A 126 5.21 -9.10 -0.41
N LEU A 127 6.14 -9.94 -0.81
CA LEU A 127 6.07 -10.85 -1.96
C LEU A 127 5.83 -12.32 -1.56
N GLY A 128 5.53 -12.60 -0.28
CA GLY A 128 5.53 -13.95 0.27
C GLY A 128 6.94 -14.42 0.63
N ARG A 129 7.04 -15.46 1.49
CA ARG A 129 8.31 -15.89 2.09
C ARG A 129 9.37 -16.18 1.04
N ARG A 130 9.01 -16.94 -0.01
CA ARG A 130 9.92 -17.38 -1.09
C ARG A 130 10.74 -16.22 -1.68
N TYR A 131 10.09 -15.13 -2.08
CA TYR A 131 10.78 -13.99 -2.70
C TYR A 131 11.34 -13.00 -1.67
N ASN A 132 10.71 -12.86 -0.51
CA ASN A 132 11.22 -12.00 0.57
C ASN A 132 12.55 -12.53 1.15
N GLU A 133 12.74 -13.85 1.19
CA GLU A 133 14.01 -14.46 1.59
C GLU A 133 15.14 -14.12 0.60
N ASP A 134 14.89 -14.18 -0.71
CA ASP A 134 15.86 -13.76 -1.74
C ASP A 134 16.21 -12.27 -1.60
N VAL A 135 15.22 -11.41 -1.40
CA VAL A 135 15.43 -9.96 -1.19
C VAL A 135 16.25 -9.70 0.08
N ALA A 136 15.94 -10.40 1.17
CA ALA A 136 16.67 -10.28 2.44
C ALA A 136 18.12 -10.78 2.31
N TYR A 137 18.32 -11.86 1.57
CA TYR A 137 19.64 -12.38 1.19
C TYR A 137 20.44 -11.30 0.45
N LEU A 138 19.89 -10.75 -0.64
CA LEU A 138 20.56 -9.72 -1.44
C LEU A 138 20.92 -8.49 -0.60
N ARG A 139 19.96 -7.94 0.15
CA ARG A 139 20.19 -6.80 1.04
C ARG A 139 21.35 -7.06 2.00
N LYS A 140 21.37 -8.23 2.65
CA LYS A 140 22.40 -8.59 3.63
C LYS A 140 23.78 -8.70 2.99
N HIS A 141 23.88 -9.28 1.80
CA HIS A 141 25.16 -9.51 1.13
C HIS A 141 25.78 -8.20 0.63
N ILE A 142 24.97 -7.28 0.10
CA ILE A 142 25.52 -6.01 -0.41
C ILE A 142 25.91 -5.03 0.69
N GLU A 143 25.35 -5.13 1.90
CA GLU A 143 25.53 -4.16 3.00
C GLU A 143 27.01 -3.85 3.29
N GLY A 144 27.86 -4.88 3.33
CA GLY A 144 29.29 -4.77 3.63
C GLY A 144 30.19 -4.47 2.43
N MET A 145 29.66 -4.45 1.22
CA MET A 145 30.46 -4.25 0.00
C MET A 145 30.76 -2.77 -0.22
N SER A 146 31.96 -2.44 -0.69
CA SER A 146 32.35 -1.08 -1.10
C SER A 146 32.25 -0.86 -2.62
N GLU A 147 32.31 -1.95 -3.39
CA GLU A 147 32.19 -2.01 -4.84
C GLU A 147 31.59 -3.37 -5.23
N ILE A 148 30.78 -3.41 -6.28
CA ILE A 148 30.20 -4.63 -6.84
C ILE A 148 30.42 -4.60 -8.35
N THR A 149 31.18 -5.56 -8.87
CA THR A 149 31.33 -5.76 -10.30
C THR A 149 30.09 -6.42 -10.90
N ARG A 150 29.89 -6.25 -12.22
CA ARG A 150 28.83 -6.95 -12.96
C ARG A 150 28.82 -8.46 -12.68
N LYS A 151 30.00 -9.07 -12.67
CA LYS A 151 30.17 -10.51 -12.46
C LYS A 151 29.69 -10.92 -11.06
N GLU A 152 30.16 -10.23 -10.02
CA GLU A 152 29.74 -10.49 -8.64
C GLU A 152 28.23 -10.30 -8.47
N TRP A 153 27.64 -9.27 -9.09
CA TRP A 153 26.20 -9.08 -9.04
C TRP A 153 25.44 -10.23 -9.69
N HIS A 154 25.85 -10.67 -10.89
CA HIS A 154 25.23 -11.82 -11.55
C HIS A 154 25.38 -13.11 -10.74
N GLU A 155 26.51 -13.32 -10.08
CA GLU A 155 26.73 -14.46 -9.18
C GLU A 155 25.82 -14.39 -7.94
N LEU A 156 25.61 -13.21 -7.36
CA LEU A 156 24.72 -13.00 -6.21
C LEU A 156 23.26 -13.28 -6.54
N VAL A 157 22.79 -12.88 -7.73
CA VAL A 157 21.40 -13.12 -8.15
C VAL A 157 21.22 -14.50 -8.78
N ALA A 158 22.30 -15.21 -9.12
CA ALA A 158 22.22 -16.52 -9.73
C ALA A 158 21.60 -17.54 -8.76
N GLY A 159 20.63 -18.31 -9.25
CA GLY A 159 19.97 -19.36 -8.46
C GLY A 159 18.90 -18.90 -7.49
N LEU A 160 18.75 -17.58 -7.25
CA LEU A 160 17.61 -17.04 -6.49
C LEU A 160 16.30 -17.24 -7.27
N ASN A 161 15.20 -17.49 -6.56
CA ASN A 161 13.88 -17.63 -7.18
C ASN A 161 13.46 -16.34 -7.92
N ILE A 162 13.83 -15.18 -7.38
CA ILE A 162 13.64 -13.87 -8.03
C ILE A 162 14.43 -13.72 -9.35
N SER A 163 15.31 -14.65 -9.70
CA SER A 163 16.07 -14.65 -10.96
C SER A 163 15.66 -15.81 -11.88
N THR A 164 15.32 -16.96 -11.31
CA THR A 164 15.09 -18.20 -12.07
C THR A 164 13.63 -18.44 -12.44
N ASP A 165 12.68 -18.02 -11.59
CA ASP A 165 11.25 -18.24 -11.83
C ASP A 165 10.78 -17.48 -13.08
N GLN A 166 9.97 -18.12 -13.92
CA GLN A 166 9.39 -17.51 -15.11
C GLN A 166 8.05 -16.84 -14.77
N VAL A 167 8.09 -15.56 -14.38
CA VAL A 167 6.89 -14.79 -14.04
C VAL A 167 6.57 -13.80 -15.15
N GLN A 168 5.30 -13.75 -15.57
CA GLN A 168 4.83 -12.86 -16.64
C GLN A 168 3.89 -11.79 -16.09
N HIS A 169 3.93 -10.60 -16.71
CA HIS A 169 2.95 -9.55 -16.44
C HIS A 169 1.53 -10.00 -16.81
N ILE A 170 0.58 -9.71 -15.92
CA ILE A 170 -0.85 -9.99 -16.08
C ILE A 170 -1.58 -8.67 -16.34
N ALA A 171 -1.84 -7.86 -15.32
CA ALA A 171 -2.55 -6.59 -15.49
C ALA A 171 -1.66 -5.51 -16.08
N CYS A 172 -0.33 -5.63 -16.00
CA CYS A 172 0.61 -4.74 -16.67
C CYS A 172 0.95 -5.16 -18.10
N ARG A 173 0.40 -6.27 -18.62
CA ARG A 173 0.61 -6.64 -20.02
C ARG A 173 0.11 -5.54 -20.97
N GLY A 174 0.97 -5.11 -21.89
CA GLY A 174 0.62 -4.15 -22.93
C GLY A 174 -0.19 -4.77 -24.06
N SER A 175 -0.92 -3.95 -24.81
CA SER A 175 -1.51 -4.35 -26.10
C SER A 175 -0.45 -4.76 -27.13
N LYS A 176 0.79 -4.26 -26.96
CA LYS A 176 1.97 -4.64 -27.73
C LYS A 176 3.15 -4.92 -26.79
N PRO A 177 4.14 -5.73 -27.21
CA PRO A 177 5.25 -6.15 -26.34
C PRO A 177 6.09 -5.01 -25.73
N TYR A 178 6.18 -3.87 -26.41
CA TYR A 178 6.95 -2.70 -25.99
C TYR A 178 6.15 -1.68 -25.17
N LEU A 179 4.87 -1.95 -24.89
CA LEU A 179 3.98 -1.09 -24.12
C LEU A 179 3.77 -1.65 -22.71
N ARG A 180 3.57 -0.74 -21.74
CA ARG A 180 3.29 -1.06 -20.33
C ARG A 180 4.38 -1.95 -19.72
N GLY A 181 4.08 -3.19 -19.34
CA GLY A 181 5.02 -4.19 -18.84
C GLY A 181 5.84 -3.70 -17.65
N TYR A 182 7.16 -3.79 -17.77
CA TYR A 182 8.13 -3.50 -16.73
C TYR A 182 7.90 -2.15 -16.00
N PRO A 183 7.84 -0.99 -16.68
CA PRO A 183 7.52 0.28 -16.04
C PRO A 183 6.19 0.29 -15.27
N CYS A 184 5.15 -0.38 -15.77
CA CYS A 184 3.85 -0.47 -15.08
C CYS A 184 3.98 -1.22 -13.75
N GLY A 185 4.62 -2.39 -13.76
CA GLY A 185 4.79 -3.19 -12.55
C GLY A 185 5.69 -2.51 -11.50
N LEU A 186 6.68 -1.72 -11.92
CA LEU A 186 7.47 -0.90 -10.99
C LEU A 186 6.65 0.16 -10.27
N TRP A 187 5.77 0.88 -10.99
CA TRP A 187 4.90 1.85 -10.34
C TRP A 187 3.96 1.20 -9.32
N ILE A 188 3.43 0.02 -9.64
CA ILE A 188 2.63 -0.77 -8.70
C ILE A 188 3.47 -1.13 -7.47
N MET A 189 4.69 -1.65 -7.68
CA MET A 189 5.62 -1.98 -6.60
C MET A 189 5.91 -0.78 -5.68
N PHE A 190 6.18 0.39 -6.24
CA PHE A 190 6.46 1.61 -5.47
C PHE A 190 5.25 2.04 -4.63
N HIS A 191 4.06 2.03 -5.22
CA HIS A 191 2.81 2.33 -4.51
C HIS A 191 2.55 1.33 -3.39
N SER A 192 2.73 0.04 -3.66
CA SER A 192 2.62 -1.04 -2.68
C SER A 192 3.57 -0.86 -1.49
N MET A 193 4.83 -0.49 -1.71
CA MET A 193 5.77 -0.19 -0.62
C MET A 193 5.31 1.00 0.21
N SER A 194 4.87 2.10 -0.43
CA SER A 194 4.41 3.29 0.29
C SER A 194 3.20 2.99 1.19
N VAL A 195 2.25 2.18 0.70
CA VAL A 195 1.09 1.75 1.48
C VAL A 195 1.48 0.81 2.61
N ASN A 196 2.40 -0.13 2.38
CA ASN A 196 2.88 -1.02 3.44
C ASN A 196 3.59 -0.26 4.55
N ARG A 197 4.39 0.76 4.22
CA ARG A 197 4.96 1.67 5.23
C ARG A 197 3.86 2.37 6.04
N PHE A 198 2.83 2.90 5.38
CA PHE A 198 1.69 3.52 6.06
C PHE A 198 0.96 2.57 7.01
N LEU A 199 0.78 1.30 6.62
CA LEU A 199 0.15 0.28 7.46
C LEU A 199 1.03 -0.15 8.65
N GLN A 200 2.36 -0.10 8.50
CA GLN A 200 3.32 -0.50 9.54
C GLN A 200 3.72 0.64 10.48
N SER A 201 3.43 1.90 10.15
CA SER A 201 3.91 3.06 10.90
C SER A 201 3.25 3.16 12.28
N LYS A 202 3.85 2.50 13.28
CA LYS A 202 3.50 2.58 14.71
C LYS A 202 4.41 3.51 15.51
N LYS A 203 5.49 4.02 14.90
CA LYS A 203 6.55 4.83 15.54
C LYS A 203 6.97 6.00 14.65
N PRO A 204 7.60 7.06 15.21
CA PRO A 204 8.27 8.07 14.39
C PRO A 204 9.39 7.42 13.57
N GLU A 205 9.22 7.40 12.26
CA GLU A 205 10.18 6.90 11.27
C GLU A 205 10.87 8.06 10.54
N PRO A 206 11.96 7.81 9.78
CA PRO A 206 12.45 8.79 8.80
C PRO A 206 11.31 9.34 7.96
N LYS A 207 11.36 10.64 7.61
CA LYS A 207 10.21 11.35 7.02
C LYS A 207 9.73 10.72 5.70
N ALA A 208 10.65 10.35 4.82
CA ALA A 208 10.37 9.95 3.44
C ALA A 208 11.35 8.87 2.87
N PRO A 209 11.58 7.74 3.56
CA PRO A 209 12.61 6.78 3.18
C PRO A 209 12.35 6.14 1.81
N ILE A 210 11.09 5.88 1.44
CA ILE A 210 10.79 5.28 0.13
C ILE A 210 10.97 6.33 -0.97
N ALA A 211 10.41 7.53 -0.79
CA ALA A 211 10.52 8.58 -1.80
C ALA A 211 11.99 8.94 -2.07
N HIS A 212 12.81 9.05 -1.02
CA HIS A 212 14.24 9.32 -1.13
C HIS A 212 14.99 8.17 -1.83
N ALA A 213 14.77 6.92 -1.39
CA ALA A 213 15.37 5.75 -2.04
C ALA A 213 15.01 5.67 -3.53
N LEU A 214 13.76 5.94 -3.90
CA LEU A 214 13.34 5.97 -5.30
C LEU A 214 13.99 7.11 -6.08
N ASN A 215 14.08 8.31 -5.49
CA ASN A 215 14.74 9.47 -6.11
C ASN A 215 16.22 9.20 -6.38
N ARG A 216 16.91 8.47 -5.50
CA ARG A 216 18.31 8.08 -5.72
C ARG A 216 18.44 6.91 -6.69
N PHE A 217 17.59 5.89 -6.58
CA PHE A 217 17.72 4.64 -7.34
C PHE A 217 17.32 4.78 -8.82
N VAL A 218 16.13 5.33 -9.09
CA VAL A 218 15.56 5.34 -10.45
C VAL A 218 16.48 6.05 -11.44
N PRO A 219 17.04 7.24 -11.16
CA PRO A 219 17.92 7.93 -12.11
C PRO A 219 19.22 7.18 -12.39
N ARG A 220 19.65 6.32 -11.46
CA ARG A 220 20.92 5.59 -11.54
C ARG A 220 20.80 4.28 -12.27
N PHE A 221 19.70 3.55 -12.09
CA PHE A 221 19.60 2.16 -12.55
C PHE A 221 18.52 1.93 -13.61
N PHE A 222 17.49 2.79 -13.67
CA PHE A 222 16.39 2.55 -14.60
C PHE A 222 16.83 2.74 -16.05
N SER A 223 16.67 1.70 -16.87
CA SER A 223 17.23 1.64 -18.22
C SER A 223 16.64 2.66 -19.20
N CYS A 224 15.45 3.20 -18.92
CA CYS A 224 14.90 4.30 -19.71
C CYS A 224 15.51 5.64 -19.27
N SER A 225 16.60 6.08 -19.90
CA SER A 225 17.24 7.37 -19.60
C SER A 225 16.27 8.56 -19.71
N TYR A 226 15.40 8.56 -20.72
CA TYR A 226 14.35 9.59 -20.87
C TYR A 226 13.44 9.69 -19.63
N CYS A 227 13.04 8.54 -19.10
CA CYS A 227 12.21 8.43 -17.91
C CYS A 227 12.98 8.83 -16.65
N ALA A 228 14.24 8.37 -16.53
CA ALA A 228 15.15 8.65 -15.43
C ALA A 228 15.38 10.16 -15.24
N TYR A 229 15.69 10.89 -16.32
CA TYR A 229 15.85 12.34 -16.31
C TYR A 229 14.60 13.07 -15.79
N HIS A 230 13.43 12.72 -16.32
CA HIS A 230 12.20 13.32 -15.86
C HIS A 230 11.87 12.97 -14.41
N PHE A 231 12.11 11.72 -13.99
CA PHE A 231 11.84 11.28 -12.62
C PHE A 231 12.75 12.01 -11.63
N ALA A 232 14.06 12.07 -11.91
CA ALA A 232 15.05 12.80 -11.12
C ALA A 232 14.62 14.24 -10.83
N ARG A 233 14.20 14.96 -11.87
CA ARG A 233 13.75 16.35 -11.74
C ARG A 233 12.40 16.47 -11.05
N LEU A 234 11.46 15.57 -11.34
CA LEU A 234 10.11 15.58 -10.76
C LEU A 234 10.12 15.29 -9.26
N THR A 235 11.10 14.52 -8.79
CA THR A 235 11.25 14.13 -7.38
C THR A 235 12.42 14.85 -6.70
N SER A 236 13.00 15.90 -7.28
CA SER A 236 14.19 16.56 -6.73
C SER A 236 13.95 17.28 -5.39
N ASN A 237 12.71 17.35 -4.94
CA ASN A 237 12.32 17.97 -3.68
C ASN A 237 12.56 17.04 -2.46
N VAL A 238 12.73 15.73 -2.67
CA VAL A 238 12.96 14.77 -1.57
C VAL A 238 14.44 14.50 -1.30
N ARG A 239 15.33 14.99 -2.16
CA ARG A 239 16.79 14.89 -2.00
C ARG A 239 17.30 15.55 -0.73
N LEU A 240 18.43 15.08 -0.23
CA LEU A 240 19.19 15.80 0.79
C LEU A 240 19.90 17.00 0.17
N SER A 241 20.21 18.01 0.98
CA SER A 241 20.77 19.29 0.49
C SER A 241 22.09 19.14 -0.28
N HIS A 242 22.89 18.13 0.07
CA HIS A 242 24.19 17.82 -0.52
C HIS A 242 24.13 16.87 -1.72
N GLU A 243 22.93 16.42 -2.11
CA GLU A 243 22.77 15.50 -3.23
C GLU A 243 22.42 16.24 -4.52
N ASP A 244 23.06 15.84 -5.60
CA ASP A 244 22.76 16.35 -6.94
C ASP A 244 21.42 15.83 -7.46
N VAL A 245 20.79 16.61 -8.34
CA VAL A 245 19.54 16.21 -8.99
C VAL A 245 19.77 15.01 -9.91
N TYR A 246 20.89 15.01 -10.64
CA TYR A 246 21.27 13.95 -11.54
C TYR A 246 22.51 13.23 -11.00
N PRO A 247 22.59 11.89 -11.17
CA PRO A 247 23.80 11.14 -10.87
C PRO A 247 24.92 11.48 -11.86
N ASP A 248 26.19 11.26 -11.49
CA ASP A 248 27.37 11.48 -12.35
C ASP A 248 27.30 10.78 -13.71
N SER A 249 26.53 9.69 -13.81
CA SER A 249 26.30 8.95 -15.06
C SER A 249 25.34 9.64 -16.03
N LEU A 250 24.61 10.67 -15.58
CA LEU A 250 23.73 11.49 -16.40
C LEU A 250 24.31 12.91 -16.51
N ASN A 251 24.33 13.45 -17.73
CA ASN A 251 24.69 14.85 -17.97
C ASN A 251 23.70 15.78 -17.29
N GLU A 252 24.16 16.91 -16.73
CA GLU A 252 23.29 17.94 -16.15
C GLU A 252 22.28 18.49 -17.16
N GLU A 253 22.71 18.63 -18.42
CA GLU A 253 21.85 18.97 -19.54
C GLU A 253 21.36 17.69 -20.25
N PRO A 254 20.05 17.40 -20.21
CA PRO A 254 19.48 16.25 -20.88
C PRO A 254 19.55 16.41 -22.41
N PRO A 255 19.73 15.32 -23.17
CA PRO A 255 19.83 15.36 -24.63
C PRO A 255 18.48 15.61 -25.34
N PHE A 256 17.47 16.07 -24.62
CA PHE A 256 16.11 16.36 -25.10
C PHE A 256 15.46 17.42 -24.21
N PRO A 257 14.44 18.15 -24.70
CA PRO A 257 13.68 19.08 -23.88
C PRO A 257 12.98 18.36 -22.73
N LEU A 258 13.30 18.74 -21.50
CA LEU A 258 12.58 18.25 -20.32
C LEU A 258 11.21 18.91 -20.21
N VAL A 259 10.19 18.08 -20.03
CA VAL A 259 8.82 18.53 -19.76
C VAL A 259 8.50 18.20 -18.31
N VAL A 260 8.86 19.12 -17.42
CA VAL A 260 8.59 19.02 -15.98
C VAL A 260 7.85 20.28 -15.55
N PRO A 261 6.81 20.16 -14.70
CA PRO A 261 6.15 21.33 -14.16
C PRO A 261 7.13 22.26 -13.43
N ASP A 262 6.74 23.53 -13.28
CA ASP A 262 7.51 24.48 -12.46
C ASP A 262 7.80 23.87 -11.08
N PRO A 263 9.03 23.95 -10.54
CA PRO A 263 9.36 23.38 -9.23
C PRO A 263 8.44 23.82 -8.10
N SER A 264 7.89 25.04 -8.15
CA SER A 264 6.92 25.54 -7.17
C SER A 264 5.55 24.85 -7.26
N SER A 265 5.26 24.20 -8.38
CA SER A 265 4.03 23.42 -8.62
C SER A 265 4.16 21.93 -8.27
N LEU A 266 5.36 21.48 -7.89
CA LEU A 266 5.60 20.10 -7.44
C LEU A 266 5.01 19.88 -6.04
N PRO A 267 4.52 18.65 -5.74
CA PRO A 267 4.06 18.35 -4.39
C PRO A 267 5.22 18.53 -3.39
N ALA A 268 4.92 19.03 -2.19
CA ALA A 268 5.93 19.15 -1.14
C ALA A 268 6.52 17.78 -0.76
N ALA A 269 7.77 17.77 -0.28
CA ALA A 269 8.41 16.53 0.17
C ALA A 269 7.59 15.92 1.32
N PRO A 270 7.32 14.60 1.29
CA PRO A 270 6.44 13.98 2.27
C PRO A 270 7.08 14.01 3.66
N LYS A 271 6.27 14.29 4.69
CA LYS A 271 6.74 14.41 6.08
C LYS A 271 6.29 13.24 6.95
N SER A 272 5.41 12.40 6.43
CA SER A 272 4.82 11.24 7.11
C SER A 272 4.64 10.08 6.12
N SER A 273 4.34 8.88 6.65
CA SER A 273 3.96 7.72 5.83
C SER A 273 2.69 7.98 5.01
N ARG A 274 1.73 8.71 5.59
CA ARG A 274 0.53 9.18 4.89
C ARG A 274 0.88 10.08 3.71
N ASP A 275 1.73 11.08 3.93
CA ASP A 275 2.11 12.02 2.87
C ASP A 275 2.87 11.31 1.75
N GLU A 276 3.68 10.30 2.07
CA GLU A 276 4.47 9.58 1.07
C GLU A 276 3.58 8.80 0.08
N VAL A 277 2.48 8.19 0.56
CA VAL A 277 1.46 7.55 -0.30
C VAL A 277 0.83 8.55 -1.25
N LEU A 278 0.40 9.71 -0.72
CA LEU A 278 -0.27 10.76 -1.49
C LEU A 278 0.68 11.48 -2.46
N TRP A 279 1.92 11.71 -2.03
CA TRP A 279 2.98 12.30 -2.83
C TRP A 279 3.27 11.44 -4.05
N LEU A 280 3.43 10.12 -3.87
CA LEU A 280 3.71 9.21 -4.97
C LEU A 280 2.54 9.14 -5.97
N ASN A 281 1.28 9.18 -5.48
CA ASN A 281 0.11 9.29 -6.36
C ASN A 281 0.12 10.60 -7.18
N THR A 282 0.45 11.71 -6.55
CA THR A 282 0.53 13.02 -7.22
C THR A 282 1.63 13.02 -8.29
N VAL A 283 2.83 12.55 -7.95
CA VAL A 283 3.97 12.40 -8.87
C VAL A 283 3.60 11.53 -10.06
N HIS A 284 2.96 10.38 -9.84
CA HIS A 284 2.55 9.50 -10.94
C HIS A 284 1.46 10.17 -11.81
N ASN A 285 0.51 10.91 -11.23
CA ASN A 285 -0.49 11.63 -12.02
C ASN A 285 0.10 12.78 -12.87
N LEU A 286 1.19 13.43 -12.42
CA LEU A 286 1.95 14.37 -13.24
C LEU A 286 2.60 13.66 -14.44
N VAL A 287 3.11 12.44 -14.24
CA VAL A 287 3.63 11.60 -15.33
C VAL A 287 2.51 11.18 -16.29
N ASN A 288 1.33 10.79 -15.79
CA ASN A 288 0.17 10.45 -16.63
C ASN A 288 -0.25 11.63 -17.50
N LYS A 289 -0.31 12.84 -16.93
CA LYS A 289 -0.62 14.07 -17.68
C LYS A 289 0.37 14.29 -18.82
N ARG A 290 1.67 14.19 -18.54
CA ARG A 290 2.73 14.39 -19.55
C ARG A 290 2.68 13.34 -20.66
N LEU A 291 2.41 12.08 -20.30
CA LEU A 291 2.43 10.96 -21.25
C LEU A 291 1.12 10.77 -22.02
N SER A 292 0.05 11.48 -21.65
CA SER A 292 -1.22 11.41 -22.37
C SER A 292 -1.07 11.87 -23.82
N GLY A 293 -1.51 11.04 -24.77
CA GLY A 293 -1.38 11.29 -26.21
C GLY A 293 0.04 11.11 -26.76
N ASN A 294 1.00 10.69 -25.94
CA ASN A 294 2.35 10.41 -26.41
C ASN A 294 2.37 9.11 -27.24
N PRO A 295 3.26 8.96 -28.26
CA PRO A 295 3.39 7.71 -29.02
C PRO A 295 3.72 6.45 -28.18
N SER A 296 4.23 6.63 -26.96
CA SER A 296 4.47 5.56 -25.99
C SER A 296 3.25 5.17 -25.15
N GLU A 297 2.13 5.89 -25.27
CA GLU A 297 0.87 5.56 -24.63
C GLU A 297 0.27 4.30 -25.26
N ASP A 298 -0.20 3.39 -24.41
CA ASP A 298 -0.91 2.20 -24.88
C ASP A 298 -2.36 2.57 -25.23
N PRO A 299 -2.81 2.37 -26.48
CA PRO A 299 -4.18 2.70 -26.86
C PRO A 299 -5.23 1.93 -26.05
N ALA A 300 -4.89 0.74 -25.53
CA ALA A 300 -5.77 -0.06 -24.68
C ALA A 300 -5.77 0.38 -23.21
N ALA A 301 -4.85 1.28 -22.82
CA ALA A 301 -4.72 1.79 -21.46
C ALA A 301 -4.34 3.29 -21.47
N PRO A 302 -5.25 4.16 -21.94
CA PRO A 302 -4.99 5.59 -22.03
C PRO A 302 -4.71 6.19 -20.65
N LYS A 303 -3.82 7.18 -20.61
CA LYS A 303 -3.47 7.93 -19.42
C LYS A 303 -4.64 8.81 -19.00
N VAL A 304 -4.99 8.66 -17.73
CA VAL A 304 -6.01 9.42 -17.01
C VAL A 304 -5.46 9.79 -15.64
N VAL A 305 -6.15 10.69 -14.94
CA VAL A 305 -5.91 10.89 -13.51
C VAL A 305 -6.40 9.65 -12.75
N PHE A 306 -5.53 9.06 -11.94
CA PHE A 306 -5.82 7.88 -11.14
C PHE A 306 -5.95 8.22 -9.64
N PRO A 307 -6.99 7.72 -8.95
CA PRO A 307 -8.15 7.02 -9.50
C PRO A 307 -9.09 7.97 -10.23
N SER A 308 -9.75 7.49 -11.29
CA SER A 308 -10.83 8.24 -11.95
C SER A 308 -12.07 8.37 -11.04
N PRO A 309 -13.04 9.25 -11.36
CA PRO A 309 -14.32 9.31 -10.64
C PRO A 309 -15.11 7.99 -10.69
N GLU A 310 -14.95 7.20 -11.74
CA GLU A 310 -15.56 5.87 -11.88
C GLU A 310 -14.92 4.88 -10.90
N GLN A 311 -13.61 4.94 -10.73
CA GLN A 311 -12.85 4.08 -9.81
C GLN A 311 -13.05 4.47 -8.34
N CYS A 312 -13.16 5.77 -8.04
CA CYS A 312 -13.40 6.25 -6.68
C CYS A 312 -14.27 7.50 -6.65
N ARG A 313 -15.59 7.34 -6.72
CA ARG A 313 -16.53 8.48 -6.66
C ARG A 313 -16.37 9.35 -5.40
N ALA A 314 -16.01 8.73 -4.26
CA ALA A 314 -15.82 9.42 -2.98
C ALA A 314 -14.58 10.35 -2.97
N CYS A 315 -13.59 10.07 -3.82
CA CYS A 315 -12.35 10.82 -3.88
C CYS A 315 -12.50 12.21 -4.53
N TRP A 316 -13.67 12.52 -5.11
CA TRP A 316 -13.89 13.71 -5.94
C TRP A 316 -15.11 14.52 -5.51
N SER A 317 -14.92 15.82 -5.28
CA SER A 317 -16.04 16.77 -5.15
C SER A 317 -16.76 16.99 -6.48
N PRO A 318 -18.04 17.41 -6.47
CA PRO A 318 -18.75 17.77 -7.71
C PRO A 318 -18.02 18.84 -8.54
N ALA A 319 -17.36 19.79 -7.87
CA ALA A 319 -16.59 20.84 -8.54
C ALA A 319 -15.35 20.29 -9.24
N ALA A 320 -14.62 19.35 -8.62
CA ALA A 320 -13.48 18.69 -9.22
C ALA A 320 -13.90 17.81 -10.42
N GLN A 321 -15.01 17.07 -10.29
CA GLN A 321 -15.56 16.28 -11.40
C GLN A 321 -15.98 17.17 -12.59
N ALA A 322 -16.58 18.34 -12.32
CA ALA A 322 -16.94 19.29 -13.38
C ALA A 322 -15.71 19.87 -14.09
N LYS A 323 -14.59 20.10 -13.39
CA LYS A 323 -13.32 20.47 -14.02
C LYS A 323 -12.81 19.33 -14.91
N LEU A 324 -12.74 18.11 -14.37
CA LEU A 324 -12.26 16.92 -15.08
C LEU A 324 -13.00 16.65 -16.41
N LYS A 325 -14.30 16.91 -16.45
CA LYS A 325 -15.11 16.79 -17.68
C LYS A 325 -14.70 17.77 -18.79
N ARG A 326 -14.11 18.92 -18.45
CA ARG A 326 -13.64 19.92 -19.42
C ARG A 326 -12.24 19.59 -19.95
N ASP A 327 -11.36 19.17 -19.04
CA ASP A 327 -10.03 18.68 -19.36
C ASP A 327 -9.68 17.57 -18.37
N LYS A 328 -9.36 16.38 -18.91
CA LYS A 328 -9.12 15.15 -18.14
C LYS A 328 -7.91 15.22 -17.20
N PHE A 329 -7.11 16.29 -17.23
CA PHE A 329 -6.02 16.56 -16.28
C PHE A 329 -6.11 17.94 -15.60
N SER A 330 -7.29 18.58 -15.61
CA SER A 330 -7.52 19.89 -14.97
C SER A 330 -7.88 19.81 -13.48
N ALA A 331 -8.09 18.61 -12.96
CA ALA A 331 -8.34 18.35 -11.55
C ALA A 331 -7.76 17.00 -11.14
N THR A 332 -7.43 16.91 -9.86
CA THR A 332 -7.07 15.66 -9.17
C THR A 332 -8.11 15.36 -8.09
N PRO A 333 -8.15 14.13 -7.54
CA PRO A 333 -9.02 13.85 -6.41
C PRO A 333 -8.72 14.83 -5.26
N ASP A 334 -9.73 15.57 -4.82
CA ASP A 334 -9.62 16.67 -3.85
C ASP A 334 -10.16 16.30 -2.46
N LYS A 335 -10.51 15.03 -2.27
CA LYS A 335 -10.91 14.42 -1.01
C LYS A 335 -9.83 13.48 -0.52
N THR A 336 -8.86 14.05 0.21
CA THR A 336 -7.58 13.39 0.54
C THR A 336 -7.74 12.14 1.43
N ASP A 337 -8.67 12.14 2.37
CA ASP A 337 -8.91 10.97 3.23
C ASP A 337 -9.49 9.79 2.44
N GLU A 338 -10.44 10.07 1.56
CA GLU A 338 -11.06 9.11 0.67
C GLU A 338 -10.05 8.58 -0.36
N LEU A 339 -9.18 9.46 -0.89
CA LEU A 339 -8.08 9.07 -1.76
C LEU A 339 -7.09 8.14 -1.04
N LEU A 340 -6.66 8.50 0.17
CA LEU A 340 -5.78 7.65 0.96
C LEU A 340 -6.41 6.28 1.21
N ALA A 341 -7.68 6.25 1.63
CA ALA A 341 -8.41 5.00 1.87
C ALA A 341 -8.48 4.14 0.61
N TYR A 342 -8.70 4.74 -0.56
CA TYR A 342 -8.69 4.06 -1.85
C TYR A 342 -7.32 3.47 -2.17
N LEU A 343 -6.25 4.27 -2.08
CA LEU A 343 -4.88 3.81 -2.38
C LEU A 343 -4.45 2.68 -1.44
N VAL A 344 -4.73 2.81 -0.15
CA VAL A 344 -4.45 1.76 0.83
C VAL A 344 -5.20 0.49 0.50
N HIS A 345 -6.47 0.58 0.10
CA HIS A 345 -7.26 -0.58 -0.30
C HIS A 345 -6.76 -1.22 -1.58
N HIS A 346 -6.39 -0.42 -2.58
CA HIS A 346 -5.94 -0.92 -3.86
C HIS A 346 -4.56 -1.61 -3.77
N TYR A 347 -3.63 -1.04 -2.99
CA TYR A 347 -2.23 -1.48 -2.97
C TYR A 347 -1.82 -2.35 -1.78
N ARG A 348 -2.68 -2.56 -0.76
CA ARG A 348 -2.34 -3.47 0.36
C ARG A 348 -2.17 -4.93 -0.11
N PRO A 349 -1.22 -5.70 0.45
CA PRO A 349 -0.97 -7.09 0.06
C PRO A 349 -2.20 -8.00 0.12
N SER A 350 -3.09 -7.81 1.10
CA SER A 350 -4.31 -8.63 1.20
C SER A 350 -5.37 -8.32 0.15
N SER A 351 -5.19 -7.28 -0.67
CA SER A 351 -6.01 -7.01 -1.86
C SER A 351 -5.38 -7.53 -3.15
N TRP A 352 -4.17 -8.08 -3.10
CA TRP A 352 -3.48 -8.55 -4.30
C TRP A 352 -4.03 -9.88 -4.78
N ARG A 353 -3.92 -10.08 -6.09
CA ARG A 353 -4.13 -11.34 -6.78
C ARG A 353 -2.80 -12.05 -6.95
N TRP A 354 -2.77 -13.34 -6.59
CA TRP A 354 -1.58 -14.19 -6.68
C TRP A 354 -1.64 -15.15 -7.87
N ASP A 355 -2.52 -14.86 -8.82
CA ASP A 355 -2.62 -15.59 -10.09
C ASP A 355 -1.26 -15.54 -10.83
N GLY A 356 -0.85 -16.66 -11.43
CA GLY A 356 0.37 -16.74 -12.25
C GLY A 356 1.70 -16.87 -11.50
N ILE A 357 1.68 -17.15 -10.19
CA ILE A 357 2.88 -17.40 -9.37
C ILE A 357 2.71 -18.68 -8.57
N SER A 358 3.81 -19.44 -8.40
CA SER A 358 3.86 -20.56 -7.46
C SER A 358 4.01 -20.03 -6.02
N VAL A 359 2.91 -19.99 -5.27
CA VAL A 359 2.91 -19.69 -3.83
C VAL A 359 2.93 -21.00 -3.04
N SER A 360 3.75 -21.10 -1.97
CA SER A 360 3.61 -22.23 -1.04
C SER A 360 2.36 -22.05 -0.20
N PHE A 361 1.73 -23.15 0.22
CA PHE A 361 0.51 -23.11 1.04
C PHE A 361 0.75 -22.42 2.40
N GLU A 362 1.98 -22.45 2.95
CA GLU A 362 2.31 -21.72 4.18
C GLU A 362 2.18 -20.20 4.01
N ASP A 363 2.53 -19.63 2.86
CA ASP A 363 2.48 -18.18 2.60
C ASP A 363 1.04 -17.63 2.64
N VAL A 364 0.08 -18.39 2.11
CA VAL A 364 -1.35 -18.04 2.14
C VAL A 364 -1.90 -18.07 3.58
N SER A 365 -1.44 -19.04 4.38
CA SER A 365 -1.87 -19.18 5.78
C SER A 365 -1.34 -18.07 6.69
N GLN A 366 -0.13 -17.57 6.43
CA GLN A 366 0.46 -16.50 7.24
C GLN A 366 -0.17 -15.13 6.96
N TRP A 367 -0.76 -14.89 5.79
CA TRP A 367 -1.49 -13.63 5.54
C TRP A 367 -2.74 -13.45 6.40
N LYS A 368 -3.40 -14.54 6.83
CA LYS A 368 -4.45 -14.47 7.86
C LYS A 368 -3.91 -14.18 9.27
N LEU A 369 -2.63 -14.45 9.52
CA LEU A 369 -1.97 -14.23 10.82
C LEU A 369 -1.23 -12.89 10.93
N VAL A 370 -0.78 -12.30 9.81
CA VAL A 370 -0.09 -11.00 9.77
C VAL A 370 -1.05 -9.82 9.97
N GLN A 371 -2.36 -10.06 9.87
CA GLN A 371 -3.36 -9.23 10.53
C GLN A 371 -3.25 -9.49 12.04
N GLN A 372 -2.31 -8.80 12.70
CA GLN A 372 -2.18 -8.89 14.16
C GLN A 372 -3.56 -8.74 14.80
N PRO A 373 -4.06 -9.71 15.58
CA PRO A 373 -4.77 -9.32 16.76
C PRO A 373 -3.74 -8.65 17.67
N ILE A 374 -4.06 -7.42 18.06
CA ILE A 374 -3.52 -6.83 19.26
C ILE A 374 -3.66 -7.88 20.38
N ASP A 375 -2.55 -8.15 21.07
CA ASP A 375 -2.45 -8.97 22.29
C ASP A 375 -2.68 -10.50 22.15
N ALA A 376 -1.74 -11.20 21.51
CA ALA A 376 -1.46 -12.58 21.90
C ALA A 376 -0.42 -12.56 23.02
N PHE A 377 -0.89 -12.60 24.27
CA PHE A 377 -0.06 -12.70 25.47
C PHE A 377 0.99 -13.81 25.33
N SER A 378 2.25 -13.49 25.65
CA SER A 378 3.33 -14.47 25.74
C SER A 378 2.98 -15.52 26.81
N THR A 379 3.51 -16.73 26.71
CA THR A 379 3.42 -17.74 27.78
C THR A 379 3.93 -17.20 29.12
N SER A 380 4.87 -16.25 29.11
CA SER A 380 5.29 -15.50 30.31
C SER A 380 4.18 -14.68 30.93
N ASP A 381 3.32 -14.08 30.11
CA ASP A 381 2.27 -13.17 30.56
C ASP A 381 1.07 -13.95 31.11
N MET A 382 0.75 -15.09 30.48
CA MET A 382 -0.24 -16.02 31.04
C MET A 382 0.19 -16.57 32.40
N VAL A 383 1.48 -16.89 32.57
CA VAL A 383 2.02 -17.31 33.87
C VAL A 383 1.96 -16.17 34.88
N LEU A 384 2.32 -14.94 34.48
CA LEU A 384 2.27 -13.78 35.37
C LEU A 384 0.85 -13.47 35.83
N VAL A 385 -0.14 -13.49 34.93
CA VAL A 385 -1.56 -13.29 35.26
C VAL A 385 -2.08 -14.41 36.17
N GLY A 386 -1.66 -15.66 35.92
CA GLY A 386 -1.96 -16.79 36.78
C GLY A 386 -1.43 -16.60 38.20
N VAL A 387 -0.16 -16.19 38.34
CA VAL A 387 0.47 -15.92 39.65
C VAL A 387 -0.23 -14.77 40.37
N ILE A 388 -0.50 -13.66 39.68
CA ILE A 388 -1.18 -12.50 40.26
C ILE A 388 -2.59 -12.89 40.76
N SER A 389 -3.33 -13.67 39.96
CA SER A 389 -4.69 -14.10 40.32
C SER A 389 -4.69 -15.00 41.57
N VAL A 390 -3.73 -15.93 41.68
CA VAL A 390 -3.57 -16.78 42.87
C VAL A 390 -3.18 -15.96 44.10
N CYS A 391 -2.27 -15.00 43.96
CA CYS A 391 -1.90 -14.10 45.05
C CYS A 391 -3.07 -13.24 45.52
N CYS A 392 -3.87 -12.69 44.60
CA CYS A 392 -5.07 -11.92 44.93
C CYS A 392 -6.13 -12.78 45.64
N ALA A 393 -6.38 -14.00 45.15
CA ALA A 393 -7.31 -14.93 45.80
C ALA A 393 -6.85 -15.29 47.22
N ALA A 394 -5.55 -15.58 47.41
CA ALA A 394 -4.99 -15.86 48.73
C ALA A 394 -5.12 -14.65 49.68
N ALA A 395 -4.85 -13.44 49.19
CA ALA A 395 -4.99 -12.21 49.97
C ALA A 395 -6.45 -11.98 50.39
N LEU A 396 -7.42 -12.23 49.51
CA LEU A 396 -8.85 -12.11 49.82
C LEU A 396 -9.30 -13.15 50.86
N VAL A 397 -8.79 -14.39 50.79
CA VAL A 397 -9.08 -15.43 51.80
C VAL A 397 -8.52 -15.05 53.17
N VAL A 398 -7.29 -14.51 53.22
CA VAL A 398 -6.69 -14.00 54.46
C VAL A 398 -7.49 -12.82 55.01
N LEU A 399 -7.89 -11.88 54.16
CA LEU A 399 -8.70 -10.74 54.56
C LEU A 399 -10.06 -11.20 55.13
N PHE A 400 -10.71 -12.15 54.47
CA PHE A 400 -11.97 -12.74 54.92
C PHE A 400 -11.80 -13.47 56.27
N ALA A 401 -10.72 -14.24 56.44
CA ALA A 401 -10.41 -14.90 57.71
C ALA A 401 -10.18 -13.88 58.84
N LEU A 402 -9.45 -12.78 58.57
CA LEU A 402 -9.25 -11.70 59.54
C LEU A 402 -10.57 -11.00 59.91
N ILE A 403 -11.45 -10.76 58.94
CA ILE A 403 -12.78 -10.19 59.18
C ILE A 403 -13.63 -11.14 60.02
N CYS A 404 -13.64 -12.45 59.70
CA CYS A 404 -14.36 -13.46 60.48
C CYS A 404 -13.80 -13.60 61.91
N CYS A 405 -12.48 -13.52 62.10
CA CYS A 405 -11.86 -13.50 63.42
C CYS A 405 -12.27 -12.26 64.22
N ARG A 406 -12.25 -11.06 63.62
CA ARG A 406 -12.73 -9.83 64.27
C ARG A 406 -14.21 -9.90 64.64
N TRP A 407 -15.05 -10.49 63.79
CA TRP A 407 -16.47 -10.73 64.07
C TRP A 407 -16.70 -11.75 65.19
N ARG A 408 -15.87 -12.81 65.27
CA ARG A 408 -15.94 -13.79 66.37
C ARG A 408 -15.50 -13.22 67.72
N PHE A 409 -14.52 -12.31 67.75
CA PHE A 409 -14.14 -11.60 68.97
C PHE A 409 -15.22 -10.60 69.41
N SER A 410 -15.83 -9.85 68.48
CA SER A 410 -16.91 -8.91 68.80
C SER A 410 -18.19 -9.59 69.35
N LYS A 411 -18.49 -10.83 68.94
CA LYS A 411 -19.61 -11.61 69.51
C LYS A 411 -19.35 -12.19 70.91
N ARG A 412 -18.09 -12.30 71.35
CA ARG A 412 -17.75 -12.80 72.70
C ARG A 412 -17.87 -11.75 73.80
N GLU A 413 -17.97 -10.46 73.46
CA GLU A 413 -18.17 -9.37 74.44
C GLU A 413 -19.66 -9.12 74.78
N HIS A 414 -20.59 -9.80 74.12
CA HIS A 414 -22.04 -9.68 74.38
C HIS A 414 -22.65 -11.00 74.87
N THR A 415 -22.18 -11.49 76.02
CA THR A 415 -22.95 -12.42 76.87
C THR A 415 -23.38 -11.67 78.14
N PRO A 416 -24.66 -11.26 78.28
CA PRO A 416 -25.16 -10.69 79.52
C PRO A 416 -25.33 -11.76 80.61
N LEU A 417 -24.95 -11.40 81.84
CA LEU A 417 -25.15 -12.15 83.08
C LEU A 417 -26.65 -12.42 83.34
N PRO A 418 -27.01 -13.53 84.01
CA PRO A 418 -28.40 -13.84 84.33
C PRO A 418 -28.84 -13.06 85.58
N THR A 419 -29.97 -12.37 85.50
CA THR A 419 -30.71 -11.94 86.69
C THR A 419 -32.04 -12.66 86.76
N SER A 420 -32.21 -13.26 87.93
CA SER A 420 -33.33 -14.01 88.49
C SER A 420 -34.60 -13.17 88.68
N ALA A 421 -35.68 -13.92 88.93
CA ALA A 421 -37.03 -13.55 89.35
C ALA A 421 -37.13 -12.53 90.49
#